data_AF-A0A925W9S5-F1
#
_entry.id   AF-A0A925W9S5-F1
#
_cell.length_a   1.000
_cell.length_b   1.000
_cell.length_c   1.000
_cell.angle_alpha   90.00
_cell.angle_beta   90.00
_cell.angle_gamma   90.00
#
_symmetry.space_group_name_H-M   'P 1'
#
loop_
_entity.id
_entity.type
_entity.pdbx_description
1 polymer ?
#
loop_
_entity_poly.entity_id
_entity_poly.type
_entity_poly.pdbx_seq_one_letter_code
_entity_poly.pdbx_strand_id
1 'polypeptide(L)' 'MAVVAGVDGVPGGWVLARVSGGCVQWSVCTSAAAVLELTAGCAAVGVDIPLGLPVGRD' A
#
# COMPACT_ATOMS: atom_id res chain seq x y z
N MET A 1 -18.68 -7.49 -1.79
CA MET A 1 -18.28 -6.12 -1.43
C MET A 1 -17.00 -5.77 -2.18
N ALA A 2 -16.81 -4.51 -2.56
CA ALA A 2 -15.56 -4.07 -3.17
C ALA A 2 -14.41 -4.16 -2.16
N VAL A 3 -13.24 -4.62 -2.62
CA VAL A 3 -12.02 -4.68 -1.80
C VAL A 3 -11.30 -3.35 -1.93
N VAL A 4 -10.85 -2.78 -0.82
CA VAL A 4 -9.92 -1.64 -0.81
C VAL A 4 -8.63 -2.04 -0.11
N ALA A 5 -7.51 -1.48 -0.54
CA ALA A 5 -6.22 -1.74 0.06
C ALA A 5 -5.58 -0.48 0.65
N GLY A 6 -4.85 -0.64 1.74
CA GLY A 6 -3.89 0.34 2.27
C GLY A 6 -2.48 -0.23 2.18
N VAL A 7 -1.51 0.59 1.78
CA VAL A 7 -0.10 0.21 1.63
C VAL A 7 0.77 1.27 2.30
N ASP A 8 1.73 0.84 3.11
CA ASP A 8 2.73 1.72 3.74
C ASP A 8 4.13 1.10 3.63
N GLY A 9 5.14 1.96 3.46
CA GLY A 9 6.53 1.58 3.40
C GLY A 9 7.10 1.36 4.80
N VAL A 10 7.82 0.26 4.99
CA VAL A 10 8.53 -0.05 6.24
C VAL A 10 9.99 -0.42 5.95
N PRO A 11 10.92 -0.35 6.92
CA PRO A 11 12.28 -0.79 6.69
C PRO A 11 12.33 -2.21 6.09
N GLY A 12 12.88 -2.34 4.88
CA GLY A 12 13.02 -3.62 4.18
C GLY A 12 11.81 -4.07 3.35
N GLY A 13 10.74 -3.27 3.24
CA GLY A 13 9.59 -3.64 2.41
C GLY A 13 8.36 -2.77 2.60
N TRP A 14 7.21 -3.43 2.60
CA TRP A 14 5.88 -2.81 2.62
C TRP A 14 4.95 -3.62 3.51
N VAL A 15 4.05 -2.94 4.22
CA VAL A 15 2.88 -3.54 4.86
C VAL A 15 1.64 -3.22 4.03
N LEU A 16 0.76 -4.22 3.89
CA LEU A 16 -0.44 -4.11 3.08
C LEU A 16 -1.65 -4.64 3.87
N ALA A 17 -2.74 -3.88 3.86
CA ALA A 17 -4.03 -4.23 4.44
C ALA A 17 -5.08 -4.30 3.33
N ARG A 18 -5.70 -5.46 3.10
CA ARG A 18 -6.91 -5.58 2.24
C ARG A 18 -8.14 -5.65 3.10
N VAL A 19 -9.09 -4.76 2.84
CA VAL A 19 -10.35 -4.66 3.58
C VAL A 19 -11.51 -5.09 2.69
N SER A 20 -12.30 -6.03 3.17
CA SER A 20 -13.52 -6.49 2.50
C SER A 20 -14.52 -6.97 3.55
N GLY A 21 -15.76 -6.48 3.50
CA GLY A 21 -16.82 -6.97 4.39
C GLY A 21 -16.55 -6.77 5.88
N GLY A 22 -15.77 -5.76 6.26
CA GLY A 22 -15.35 -5.53 7.65
C GLY A 22 -14.20 -6.42 8.13
N CYS A 23 -13.69 -7.32 7.29
CA CYS A 23 -12.51 -8.12 7.57
C CYS A 23 -11.26 -7.44 6.99
N VAL A 24 -10.13 -7.59 7.69
CA VAL A 24 -8.82 -7.12 7.23
C VAL A 24 -7.88 -8.31 7.06
N GLN A 25 -7.27 -8.42 5.88
CA GLN A 25 -6.17 -9.34 5.64
C GLN A 25 -4.87 -8.56 5.51
N TRP A 26 -3.89 -8.92 6.35
CA TRP A 26 -2.57 -8.30 6.36
C TRP A 26 -1.57 -9.10 5.51
N SER A 27 -0.60 -8.40 4.93
CA SER A 27 0.54 -9.00 4.21
C SER A 27 1.76 -8.10 4.36
N VAL A 28 2.95 -8.71 4.32
CA VAL A 28 4.23 -8.01 4.21
C VAL A 28 4.87 -8.38 2.88
N CYS A 29 5.33 -7.38 2.14
CA CYS A 29 5.93 -7.55 0.82
C CYS A 29 7.34 -6.98 0.82
N THR A 30 8.28 -7.69 0.20
CA THR A 30 9.67 -7.24 0.05
C THR A 30 9.94 -6.57 -1.30
N SER A 31 8.92 -6.46 -2.16
CA SER A 31 9.04 -5.83 -3.48
C SER A 31 7.76 -5.10 -3.88
N ALA A 32 7.91 -4.05 -4.70
CA ALA A 32 6.78 -3.34 -5.29
C ALA A 32 5.95 -4.23 -6.22
N ALA A 33 6.58 -5.19 -6.91
CA ALA A 33 5.87 -6.15 -7.75
C ALA A 33 4.87 -6.99 -6.95
N ALA A 34 5.25 -7.50 -5.78
CA ALA A 34 4.35 -8.24 -4.90
C ALA A 34 3.17 -7.37 -4.40
N VAL A 35 3.41 -6.09 -4.14
CA VAL A 35 2.33 -5.13 -3.80
C VAL A 35 1.35 -4.99 -4.96
N LEU A 36 1.84 -4.83 -6.20
CA LEU A 36 1.01 -4.72 -7.39
C LEU A 36 0.16 -5.98 -7.61
N GLU A 37 0.75 -7.16 -7.45
CA GLU A 37 0.03 -8.44 -7.56
C GLU A 37 -1.08 -8.57 -6.52
N LEU A 38 -0.80 -8.24 -5.26
CA LEU A 38 -1.79 -8.34 -4.18
C LEU A 38 -2.93 -7.31 -4.29
N THR A 39 -2.69 -6.20 -4.98
CA THR A 39 -3.65 -5.09 -5.14
C THR A 39 -4.40 -5.08 -6.47
N ALA A 40 -4.04 -5.91 -7.45
CA ALA A 40 -4.57 -5.87 -8.82
C ALA A 40 -6.10 -5.95 -8.95
N GLY A 41 -6.79 -6.56 -7.98
CA GLY A 41 -8.26 -6.67 -7.94
C GLY A 41 -8.96 -5.73 -6.96
N CYS A 42 -8.23 -4.84 -6.30
CA CYS A 42 -8.82 -3.87 -5.38
C CYS A 42 -9.50 -2.74 -6.17
N ALA A 43 -10.66 -2.30 -5.70
CA ALA A 43 -11.37 -1.15 -6.28
C ALA A 43 -10.62 0.17 -6.05
N ALA A 44 -9.82 0.25 -4.98
CA ALA A 44 -8.93 1.36 -4.69
C ALA A 44 -7.74 0.90 -3.84
N VAL A 45 -6.63 1.62 -3.95
CA VAL A 45 -5.42 1.43 -3.14
C VAL A 45 -4.99 2.79 -2.60
N GLY A 46 -5.06 2.96 -1.28
CA GLY A 46 -4.41 4.06 -0.58
C GLY A 46 -2.95 3.71 -0.36
N VAL A 47 -2.04 4.61 -0.74
CA VAL A 47 -0.60 4.40 -0.58
C VAL A 47 -0.03 5.55 0.25
N ASP A 48 0.62 5.21 1.35
CA ASP A 48 1.49 6.13 2.09
C ASP A 48 2.90 6.03 1.50
N ILE A 49 3.32 7.10 0.83
CA ILE A 49 4.68 7.26 0.30
C ILE A 49 5.25 8.51 0.97
N PRO A 50 6.37 8.40 1.70
CA PRO A 50 7.08 9.59 2.13
C PRO A 50 7.58 10.34 0.89
N LEU A 51 6.94 11.47 0.58
CA LEU A 51 7.38 12.37 -0.48
C LEU A 51 8.46 13.30 0.07
N GLY A 52 9.72 12.98 -0.24
CA GLY A 52 10.82 13.92 -0.08
C GLY A 52 10.70 15.02 -1.13
N LEU A 53 10.16 16.18 -0.77
CA LEU A 53 10.17 17.35 -1.65
C LEU A 53 11.53 18.07 -1.51
N PRO A 54 12.11 18.57 -2.61
CA PRO A 54 13.25 19.48 -2.50
C PRO A 54 12.87 20.67 -1.61
N VAL A 55 13.79 21.11 -0.75
CA VAL A 55 13.63 22.42 -0.10
C VAL A 55 13.59 23.47 -1.22
N GLY A 56 12.47 24.17 -1.35
CA GLY A 56 12.34 25.26 -2.31
C GLY A 56 13.46 26.27 -2.05
N ARG A 57 14.24 26.60 -3.07
CA ARG A 57 15.22 27.68 -3.01
C ARG A 57 14.46 28.98 -3.30
N ASP A 58 14.49 29.86 -2.32
CA ASP A 58 14.01 31.25 -2.35
C ASP A 58 14.77 32.10 -3.39
#